data_AF-A0A2A2IGN2-F1
#
_entry.id   AF-A0A2A2IGN2-F1
#
_cell.length_a   1.000
_cell.length_b   1.000
_cell.length_c   1.000
_cell.angle_alpha   90.00
_cell.angle_beta   90.00
_cell.angle_gamma   90.00
#
_symmetry.space_group_name_H-M   'P 1'
#
loop_
_entity.id
_entity.type
_entity.pdbx_description
1 polymer ?
#
loop_
_entity_poly.entity_id
_entity_poly.type
_entity_poly.pdbx_seq_one_letter_code
_entity_poly.pdbx_strand_id
1 'polypeptide(L)' 'MKENDFITREEALKALKKGKRVQFHWKDKVAEISPDTTLNELRWNLMANLKLLVSDVVNGKYSIIN' A
#
# COMPACT_ATOMS: atom_id res chain seq x y z
N MET A 1 -0.33 1.19 18.12
CA MET A 1 -1.19 1.19 16.91
C MET A 1 -2.17 0.06 17.06
N LYS A 2 -3.47 0.30 16.90
CA LYS A 2 -4.49 -0.76 17.06
C LYS A 2 -4.27 -1.82 15.96
N GLU A 3 -4.21 -3.08 16.35
CA GLU A 3 -3.83 -4.23 15.50
C GLU A 3 -4.83 -4.62 14.39
N ASN A 4 -5.92 -3.87 14.17
CA ASN A 4 -7.06 -4.35 13.36
C ASN A 4 -7.38 -3.56 12.07
N ASP A 5 -6.55 -2.60 11.63
CA ASP A 5 -6.86 -1.78 10.45
C ASP A 5 -6.12 -2.19 9.15
N PHE A 6 -5.40 -3.31 9.18
CA PHE A 6 -4.68 -3.79 8.00
C PHE A 6 -5.55 -4.70 7.14
N ILE A 7 -5.53 -4.46 5.84
CA ILE A 7 -6.23 -5.21 4.81
C ILE A 7 -5.23 -5.79 3.79
N THR A 8 -5.67 -6.82 3.07
CA THR A 8 -4.92 -7.42 1.98
C THR A 8 -4.87 -6.52 0.75
N ARG A 9 -3.96 -6.81 -0.20
CA ARG A 9 -3.92 -6.12 -1.50
C ARG A 9 -5.26 -6.21 -2.25
N GLU A 10 -5.94 -7.34 -2.18
CA GLU A 10 -7.23 -7.51 -2.86
C GLU A 10 -8.32 -6.62 -2.27
N GLU A 11 -8.38 -6.53 -0.94
CA GLU A 11 -9.31 -5.65 -0.24
C GLU A 11 -8.99 -4.18 -0.48
N ALA A 12 -7.70 -3.83 -0.51
CA ALA A 12 -7.23 -2.51 -0.90
C ALA A 12 -7.73 -2.13 -2.30
N LEU A 13 -7.56 -3.01 -3.29
CA LEU A 13 -8.07 -2.77 -4.64
C LEU A 13 -9.60 -2.66 -4.68
N LYS A 14 -10.33 -3.46 -3.91
CA LYS A 14 -11.79 -3.34 -3.77
C LYS A 14 -12.20 -2.01 -3.13
N ALA A 15 -11.46 -1.52 -2.13
CA ALA A 15 -11.71 -0.25 -1.48
C ALA A 15 -11.44 0.92 -2.43
N LEU A 16 -10.34 0.90 -3.18
CA LEU A 16 -10.02 1.91 -4.20
C LEU A 16 -11.11 1.97 -5.28
N LYS A 17 -11.62 0.82 -5.75
CA LYS A 17 -12.75 0.76 -6.70
C LYS A 17 -14.04 1.37 -6.14
N LYS A 18 -14.22 1.40 -4.82
CA LYS A 18 -15.34 2.05 -4.12
C LYS A 18 -15.08 3.54 -3.84
N GLY A 19 -13.99 4.10 -4.36
CA GLY A 19 -13.60 5.50 -4.13
C GLY A 19 -13.02 5.77 -2.73
N LYS A 20 -12.62 4.72 -2.00
CA LYS A 20 -11.91 4.88 -0.72
C LYS A 20 -10.43 5.16 -0.97
N ARG A 21 -9.79 5.87 -0.04
CA ARG A 21 -8.35 6.12 -0.06
C ARG A 21 -7.63 5.00 0.69
N VAL A 22 -6.49 4.54 0.18
CA VAL A 22 -5.75 3.42 0.75
C VAL A 22 -4.28 3.77 0.85
N GLN A 23 -3.63 3.32 1.93
CA GLN A 23 -2.20 3.41 2.12
C GLN A 23 -1.56 2.03 2.09
N PHE A 24 -0.37 1.95 1.50
CA PHE A 24 0.54 0.81 1.56
C PHE A 24 1.58 1.05 2.64
N HIS A 25 1.80 0.03 3.48
CA HIS A 25 2.73 0.06 4.59
C HIS A 25 3.91 -0.86 4.29
N TRP A 26 5.12 -0.30 4.36
CA TRP A 26 6.34 -1.07 4.19
C TRP A 26 7.37 -0.62 5.22
N LYS A 27 7.69 -1.53 6.15
CA LYS A 27 8.55 -1.27 7.31
C LYS A 27 8.00 -0.10 8.14
N ASP A 28 8.78 0.95 8.31
CA ASP A 28 8.49 2.19 9.02
C ASP A 28 7.87 3.28 8.12
N LYS A 29 7.59 2.95 6.85
CA LYS A 29 7.16 3.91 5.84
C LYS A 29 5.76 3.60 5.32
N VAL A 30 5.09 4.65 4.87
CA VAL A 30 3.73 4.59 4.37
C VAL A 30 3.59 5.45 3.12
N ALA A 31 2.83 4.97 2.14
CA ALA A 31 2.51 5.72 0.93
C ALA A 31 1.04 5.52 0.56
N GLU A 32 0.35 6.59 0.19
CA GLU A 32 -0.98 6.47 -0.41
C GLU A 32 -0.88 5.86 -1.79
N ILE A 33 -1.85 5.00 -2.13
CA ILE A 33 -1.91 4.30 -3.40
C ILE A 33 -3.22 4.58 -4.12
N SER A 34 -3.16 4.45 -5.43
CA SER A 34 -4.26 4.49 -6.38
C SER A 34 -4.31 3.15 -7.16
N PRO A 35 -5.41 2.85 -7.87
CA PRO A 35 -5.53 1.61 -8.66
C PRO A 35 -4.41 1.40 -9.68
N ASP A 36 -3.83 2.50 -10.17
CA ASP A 36 -2.78 2.59 -11.18
C ASP A 36 -1.37 2.70 -10.58
N THR A 37 -1.24 2.80 -9.24
CA THR A 37 0.07 2.91 -8.59
C THR A 37 0.96 1.71 -8.93
N THR A 38 2.12 2.03 -9.51
CA THR A 38 3.13 1.06 -9.92
C THR A 38 4.17 0.81 -8.82
N LEU A 39 4.94 -0.29 -8.96
CA LEU A 39 6.06 -0.57 -8.05
C LEU A 39 7.10 0.55 -8.04
N ASN A 40 7.35 1.19 -9.19
CA ASN A 40 8.34 2.26 -9.27
C ASN A 40 7.88 3.53 -8.55
N GLU A 41 6.59 3.86 -8.63
CA GLU A 41 6.02 4.96 -7.83
C GLU A 41 6.10 4.67 -6.33
N LEU A 42 5.79 3.43 -5.91
CA LEU A 42 5.97 3.05 -4.50
C LEU A 42 7.43 3.16 -4.05
N ARG A 43 8.38 2.72 -4.88
CA ARG A 43 9.83 2.86 -4.59
C ARG A 43 10.22 4.33 -4.43
N TRP A 44 9.70 5.19 -5.29
CA TRP A 44 9.95 6.62 -5.23
C TRP A 44 9.33 7.25 -3.98
N ASN A 45 8.03 7.05 -3.76
CA ASN A 45 7.27 7.63 -2.64
C ASN A 45 7.79 7.18 -1.27
N LEU A 46 8.24 5.92 -1.17
CA LEU A 46 8.82 5.39 0.06
C LEU A 46 10.33 5.63 0.17
N MET A 47 10.98 6.32 -0.78
CA MET A 47 12.45 6.42 -0.85
C MET A 47 13.13 5.05 -0.64
N ALA A 48 12.58 4.03 -1.30
CA ALA A 48 12.90 2.61 -1.14
C ALA A 48 13.46 2.02 -2.44
N ASN A 49 14.12 2.86 -3.25
CA ASN A 49 14.72 2.50 -4.53
C ASN A 49 15.55 1.21 -4.39
N LEU A 50 15.26 0.24 -5.27
CA LEU A 50 15.86 -1.10 -5.33
C LEU A 50 15.66 -2.00 -4.10
N LYS A 51 15.07 -1.50 -3.00
CA LYS A 51 14.82 -2.27 -1.77
C LYS A 51 13.40 -2.82 -1.67
N LEU A 52 12.42 -2.12 -2.23
CA LEU A 52 11.05 -2.61 -2.31
C LEU A 52 10.90 -3.61 -3.46
N LEU A 53 10.47 -4.82 -3.14
CA LEU A 53 10.27 -5.91 -4.08
C LEU A 53 8.79 -6.08 -4.45
N VAL A 54 8.53 -6.76 -5.57
CA VAL A 54 7.15 -7.14 -5.97
C VAL A 54 6.49 -7.98 -4.88
N SER A 55 7.24 -8.90 -4.26
CA SER A 55 6.76 -9.75 -3.16
C SER A 55 6.29 -8.94 -1.95
N ASP A 56 6.95 -7.81 -1.67
CA ASP A 56 6.58 -6.94 -0.55
C ASP A 56 5.27 -6.19 -0.82
N VAL A 57 4.97 -5.90 -2.09
CA VAL A 57 3.71 -5.28 -2.48
C VAL A 57 2.60 -6.34 -2.47
N VAL A 58 2.84 -7.52 -3.03
CA VAL A 58 1.84 -8.59 -3.09
C VAL A 58 1.44 -9.07 -1.69
N ASN A 59 2.42 -9.25 -0.80
CA ASN A 59 2.20 -9.75 0.57
C ASN A 59 2.20 -8.64 1.62
N GLY A 60 2.21 -7.39 1.19
CA GLY A 60 2.31 -6.25 2.09
C GLY A 60 1.02 -5.91 2.80
N LYS A 61 1.12 -4.97 3.73
CA LYS A 61 0.00 -4.50 4.54
C LYS A 61 -0.55 -3.22 3.95
N TYR A 62 -1.87 -3.12 3.89
CA TYR A 62 -2.57 -1.94 3.42
C TYR A 62 -3.54 -1.45 4.49
N SER A 63 -3.95 -0.19 4.47
CA SER A 63 -5.01 0.32 5.35
C SER A 63 -5.88 1.33 4.61
N ILE A 64 -7.14 1.45 4.99
CA ILE A 64 -8.03 2.48 4.46
C ILE A 64 -7.80 3.77 5.24
N ILE A 65 -7.68 4.90 4.53
CA ILE A 65 -7.70 6.22 5.15
C ILE A 65 -9.17 6.61 5.32
N ASN A 66 -9.62 6.79 6.56
CA ASN A 66 -10.92 7.36 6.89
C ASN A 66 -10.84 8.87 7.03
#